data_AF-A0A100XZ51-F1
#
_entry.id   AF-A0A100XZ51-F1
#
_cell.length_a   1.000
_cell.length_b   1.000
_cell.length_c   1.000
_cell.angle_alpha   90.00
_cell.angle_beta   90.00
_cell.angle_gamma   90.00
#
_symmetry.space_group_name_H-M   'P 1'
#
loop_
_entity.id
_entity.type
_entity.pdbx_description
1 polymer ?
#
loop_
_entity_poly.entity_id
_entity_poly.type
_entity_poly.pdbx_seq_one_letter_code
_entity_poly.pdbx_strand_id
1 'polypeptide(L)' 'MRKRGRPPVMKAWRVRIHNNGKRRDIIIKAKTREEAEEMARFIVKQSFPFSNFSVRRFYGKVRV' A
#
# COMPACT_ATOMS: atom_id res chain seq x y z
N MET A 1 -30.20 -14.61 10.41
CA MET A 1 -28.93 -14.68 11.17
C MET A 1 -27.81 -13.93 10.43
N ARG A 2 -27.54 -12.66 10.78
CA ARG A 2 -26.32 -11.96 10.31
C ARG A 2 -25.14 -12.56 11.08
N LYS A 3 -24.32 -13.40 10.43
CA LYS A 3 -23.06 -13.88 11.02
C LYS A 3 -22.28 -12.65 11.51
N ARG A 4 -22.03 -12.56 12.83
CA ARG A 4 -21.28 -11.47 13.47
C ARG A 4 -20.03 -11.20 12.63
N GLY A 5 -20.03 -10.04 11.98
CA GLY A 5 -19.10 -9.70 10.91
C GLY A 5 -17.69 -9.66 11.44
N ARG A 6 -16.83 -10.55 10.93
CA ARG A 6 -15.39 -10.40 11.08
C ARG A 6 -15.06 -8.98 10.55
N PRO A 7 -14.45 -8.09 11.37
CA PRO A 7 -14.13 -6.76 10.90
C PRO A 7 -13.30 -6.87 9.62
N PRO A 8 -13.53 -5.99 8.63
CA PRO A 8 -12.79 -6.04 7.36
C PRO A 8 -11.31 -6.01 7.68
N VAL A 9 -10.64 -7.13 7.40
CA VAL A 9 -9.23 -7.33 7.78
C VAL A 9 -8.40 -6.38 6.95
N MET A 10 -7.90 -5.31 7.57
CA MET A 10 -6.92 -4.44 6.94
C MET A 10 -5.69 -5.27 6.56
N LYS A 11 -5.25 -5.14 5.32
CA LYS A 11 -4.08 -5.83 4.78
C LYS A 11 -2.97 -4.82 4.62
N ALA A 12 -1.74 -5.28 4.87
CA ALA A 12 -0.55 -4.50 4.56
C ALA A 12 -0.20 -4.67 3.08
N TRP A 13 0.08 -3.55 2.42
CA TRP A 13 0.48 -3.46 1.03
C TRP A 13 1.82 -2.73 0.96
N ARG A 14 2.84 -3.38 0.43
CA ARG A 14 4.14 -2.77 0.17
C ARG A 14 4.06 -2.03 -1.16
N VAL A 15 4.27 -0.74 -1.10
CA VAL A 15 4.46 0.15 -2.25
C VAL A 15 5.95 0.35 -2.43
N ARG A 16 6.48 -0.08 -3.58
CA ARG A 16 7.87 0.16 -3.95
C ARG A 16 7.94 1.28 -4.97
N ILE A 17 8.67 2.33 -4.63
CA ILE A 17 8.86 3.54 -5.42
C ILE A 17 10.26 3.50 -6.01
N HIS A 18 10.35 3.73 -7.32
CA HIS A 18 11.58 3.85 -8.07
C HIS A 18 11.73 5.29 -8.57
N ASN A 19 12.72 6.01 -8.06
CA ASN A 19 13.01 7.38 -8.47
C ASN A 19 14.51 7.57 -8.65
N ASN A 20 14.96 7.87 -9.88
CA ASN A 20 16.35 8.19 -10.23
C ASN A 20 17.39 7.27 -9.56
N GLY A 21 17.22 5.95 -9.74
CA GLY A 21 18.12 4.93 -9.17
C GLY A 21 17.93 4.63 -7.68
N LYS A 22 17.15 5.43 -6.95
CA LYS A 22 16.81 5.18 -5.53
C LYS A 22 15.53 4.37 -5.42
N ARG A 23 15.54 3.39 -4.51
CA ARG A 23 14.37 2.57 -4.15
C ARG A 23 13.90 2.93 -2.76
N ARG A 24 12.60 3.20 -2.60
CA ARG A 24 11.95 3.40 -1.31
C ARG A 24 10.75 2.48 -1.20
N ASP A 25 10.59 1.82 -0.06
CA ASP A 25 9.45 0.96 0.22
C ASP A 25 8.58 1.63 1.30
N ILE A 26 7.27 1.74 1.05
CA ILE A 26 6.27 2.24 1.99
C ILE A 26 5.26 1.12 2.25
N ILE A 27 4.74 1.00 3.47
CA ILE A 27 3.68 0.05 3.81
C ILE A 27 2.37 0.84 3.97
N ILE A 28 1.37 0.52 3.17
CA ILE A 28 0.01 1.06 3.27
C ILE A 28 -0.91 0.00 3.86
N LYS A 29 -1.73 0.37 4.84
CA LYS A 29 -2.79 -0.50 5.36
C LYS A 29 -4.10 -0.16 4.65
N ALA A 30 -4.64 -1.11 3.90
CA ALA A 30 -5.91 -0.96 3.15
C ALA A 30 -6.67 -2.29 3.10
N LYS A 31 -7.99 -2.24 2.92
CA LYS A 31 -8.83 -3.43 2.85
C LYS A 31 -8.65 -4.17 1.53
N THR A 32 -8.57 -3.41 0.45
CA THR A 32 -8.42 -3.92 -0.92
C THR A 32 -7.11 -3.46 -1.55
N ARG A 33 -6.81 -4.00 -2.73
CA ARG A 33 -5.61 -3.62 -3.49
C ARG A 33 -5.82 -2.24 -4.11
N GLU A 34 -7.02 -1.99 -4.60
CA GLU A 34 -7.44 -0.79 -5.31
C GLU A 34 -7.33 0.43 -4.38
N GLU A 35 -7.81 0.30 -3.14
CA GLU A 35 -7.69 1.33 -2.10
C GLU A 35 -6.21 1.62 -1.77
N ALA A 36 -5.36 0.58 -1.69
CA ALA A 36 -3.93 0.77 -1.52
C ALA A 36 -3.26 1.43 -2.73
N GLU A 37 -3.69 1.13 -3.95
CA GLU A 37 -3.16 1.75 -5.18
C GLU A 37 -3.55 3.23 -5.30
N GLU A 38 -4.78 3.59 -4.91
CA GLU A 38 -5.24 4.98 -4.89
C GLU A 38 -4.46 5.80 -3.86
N MET A 39 -4.32 5.29 -2.63
CA MET A 39 -3.49 5.92 -1.60
C MET A 39 -2.03 6.02 -2.04
N ALA A 40 -1.49 4.96 -2.68
CA ALA A 40 -0.13 4.98 -3.22
C ALA A 40 0.02 6.07 -4.28
N ARG A 41 -0.91 6.20 -5.23
CA ARG A 41 -0.86 7.27 -6.26
C ARG A 41 -0.84 8.64 -5.63
N PHE A 42 -1.69 8.88 -4.63
CA PHE A 42 -1.75 10.17 -3.95
C PHE A 42 -0.41 10.49 -3.27
N ILE A 43 0.11 9.58 -2.43
CA ILE A 43 1.36 9.78 -1.69
C ILE A 43 2.57 9.91 -2.63
N VAL A 44 2.67 9.03 -3.62
CA VAL A 44 3.80 8.97 -4.56
C VAL A 44 3.80 10.18 -5.48
N LYS A 45 2.66 10.60 -6.04
CA LYS A 45 2.63 11.78 -6.92
C LYS A 45 2.96 13.07 -6.19
N GLN A 46 2.53 13.23 -4.94
CA GLN A 46 2.85 14.39 -4.12
C GLN A 46 4.36 14.46 -3.80
N SER A 47 4.99 13.32 -3.53
CA SER A 47 6.41 13.27 -3.10
C SER A 47 7.40 13.12 -4.25
N PHE A 48 7.00 12.45 -5.34
CA PHE A 48 7.85 12.00 -6.43
C PHE A 48 7.07 11.99 -7.77
N PRO A 49 6.77 13.16 -8.34
CA PRO A 49 5.81 13.32 -9.45
C PRO A 49 6.15 12.53 -10.72
N PHE A 50 7.43 12.25 -10.97
CA PHE A 50 7.91 11.50 -12.15
C PHE A 50 8.35 10.06 -11.85
N SER A 51 8.07 9.56 -10.64
CA SER A 51 8.49 8.23 -10.23
C SER A 51 7.51 7.13 -10.62
N ASN A 52 8.06 5.95 -10.90
CA ASN A 52 7.26 4.74 -11.08
C ASN A 52 7.11 4.02 -9.74
N PHE A 53 5.93 3.43 -9.48
CA PHE A 53 5.71 2.63 -8.29
C PHE A 53 4.99 1.31 -8.59
N SER A 54 5.15 0.35 -7.70
CA SER A 54 4.43 -0.93 -7.74
C SER A 54 3.84 -1.26 -6.37
N VAL A 55 2.64 -1.83 -6.36
CA VAL A 55 1.94 -2.23 -5.13
C VAL A 55 1.86 -3.75 -5.07
N ARG A 56 2.34 -4.33 -3.98
CA ARG A 56 2.28 -5.77 -3.72
C ARG A 56 1.79 -6.03 -2.31
N ARG A 57 1.01 -7.09 -2.13
CA ARG A 57 0.57 -7.50 -0.80
C ARG A 57 1.78 -7.87 0.05
N PHE A 58 1.86 -7.30 1.23
CA PHE A 58 2.94 -7.57 2.17
C PHE A 58 2.52 -8.74 3.07
N TYR A 59 3.25 -9.84 2.97
CA TYR A 59 3.00 -11.07 3.77
C TYR A 59 3.83 -11.12 5.06
N GLY A 60 4.71 -10.13 5.30
CA GLY A 60 5.47 -10.03 6.54
C GLY A 60 4.63 -9.48 7.69
N LYS A 61 5.02 -9.78 8.93
CA LYS A 61 4.49 -9.10 10.12
C LYS A 61 4.92 -7.62 10.06
N VAL A 62 3.97 -6.71 9.92
CA VAL A 62 4.24 -5.28 10.10
C VAL A 62 4.42 -5.06 11.61
N ARG A 63 5.68 -4.96 12.07
CA ARG A 63 5.97 -4.41 13.40
C ARG A 63 5.65 -2.91 13.30
N VAL A 64 4.61 -2.49 14.03
CA VAL A 64 4.22 -1.09 14.19
C VAL A 64 5.18 -0.46 15.18
#